data_AF-A0A8H6YSA6-F1
#
_entry.id   AF-A0A8H6YSA6-F1
#
_cell.length_a   1.000
_cell.length_b   1.000
_cell.length_c   1.000
_cell.angle_alpha   90.00
_cell.angle_beta   90.00
_cell.angle_gamma   90.00
#
_symmetry.space_group_name_H-M   'P 1'
#
loop_
_entity.id
_entity.type
_entity.pdbx_description
1 polymer ?
#
loop_
_entity_poly.entity_id
_entity_poly.type
_entity_poly.pdbx_seq_one_letter_code
_entity_poly.pdbx_strand_id
1 'polypeptide(L)'
;MSPSLTDTFPTDWSYISEGGANIVFVYQGPPNPFFDGTALRLRKRKRAAIDEEKEGREILSIEYQKQCLQRLIPLEHLPRLELVVVGPDHDAEAWLRALAAECEPHRALERKETDCIDVVQPRALLATNLVGGGGIAVEIKPKWGFLPCPTYLSDATRPIKTQTCRFCMHSHLKAQQGQMVCAAYCPLDLFSGDESRIKTALNGLWDAWIESDGIINNFKVFVRGRKIVPEQRSSIVGVVNDIADAKEALTSALLPVLLSTPVLRTLARLQRTLDALDIEGLASLCDLSAIGADAEPTVADALPPPRPPTQRTCGTTSSHTPLSATFKDCSVIVRVPDGTATLIDLDPKSIERLRKWERLDREIVAAYAAVPVRKRKACVHTGAE
;
A
#
# COMPACT_ATOMS: atom_id res chain seq x y z
N MET A 1 -25.46 17.65 -14.77
CA MET A 1 -24.18 18.37 -14.88
C MET A 1 -23.12 17.49 -14.23
N SER A 2 -21.92 17.43 -14.80
CA SER A 2 -20.80 16.76 -14.13
C SER A 2 -20.32 17.65 -12.97
N PRO A 3 -20.01 17.08 -11.79
CA PRO A 3 -19.56 17.87 -10.65
C PRO A 3 -18.18 18.50 -10.90
N SER A 4 -17.97 19.71 -10.37
CA SER A 4 -16.69 20.42 -10.37
C SER A 4 -16.18 20.61 -8.94
N LEU A 5 -14.88 20.51 -8.68
CA LEU A 5 -14.34 20.80 -7.34
C LEU A 5 -14.50 22.27 -6.96
N THR A 6 -14.50 23.18 -7.94
CA THR A 6 -14.81 24.60 -7.74
C THR A 6 -16.23 24.86 -7.26
N ASP A 7 -17.13 23.86 -7.27
CA ASP A 7 -18.45 23.93 -6.64
C ASP A 7 -18.38 23.76 -5.11
N THR A 8 -17.17 23.54 -4.57
CA THR A 8 -16.87 23.41 -3.13
C THR A 8 -15.81 24.41 -2.69
N PHE A 9 -15.68 24.64 -1.39
CA PHE A 9 -14.57 25.40 -0.85
C PHE A 9 -13.38 24.48 -0.53
N PRO A 10 -12.12 24.95 -0.67
CA PRO A 10 -10.96 24.19 -0.23
C PRO A 10 -11.04 23.73 1.24
N THR A 11 -11.69 24.53 2.10
CA THR A 11 -11.94 24.22 3.52
C THR A 11 -12.93 23.07 3.73
N ASP A 12 -13.71 22.71 2.71
CA ASP A 12 -14.58 21.53 2.74
C ASP A 12 -13.77 20.23 2.65
N TRP A 13 -12.47 20.30 2.33
CA TRP A 13 -11.60 19.14 2.12
C TRP A 13 -10.53 19.04 3.20
N SER A 14 -10.66 18.06 4.08
CA SER A 14 -9.71 17.83 5.17
C SER A 14 -8.58 16.90 4.76
N TYR A 15 -7.33 17.32 4.98
CA TYR A 15 -6.14 16.49 4.76
C TYR A 15 -6.15 15.24 5.66
N ILE A 16 -5.89 14.07 5.07
CA ILE A 16 -5.85 12.78 5.78
C ILE A 16 -4.47 12.16 5.76
N SER A 17 -3.87 12.05 4.57
CA SER A 17 -2.56 11.42 4.41
C SER A 17 -1.93 11.72 3.06
N GLU A 18 -0.63 11.47 2.95
CA GLU A 18 0.08 11.52 1.67
C GLU A 18 1.04 10.33 1.50
N GLY A 19 1.19 9.93 0.24
CA GLY A 19 2.17 8.94 -0.22
C GLY A 19 3.32 9.58 -1.00
N GLY A 20 4.05 8.78 -1.76
CA GLY A 20 5.16 9.29 -2.60
C GLY A 20 4.69 10.05 -3.84
N ALA A 21 3.51 9.71 -4.36
CA ALA A 21 2.97 10.23 -5.62
C ALA A 21 1.67 11.02 -5.47
N ASN A 22 0.93 10.82 -4.37
CA ASN A 22 -0.40 11.38 -4.18
C ASN A 22 -0.58 11.95 -2.77
N ILE A 23 -1.52 12.87 -2.64
CA ILE A 23 -2.04 13.40 -1.40
C ILE A 23 -3.56 13.19 -1.37
N VAL A 24 -4.12 12.93 -0.19
CA VAL A 24 -5.51 12.53 -0.01
C VAL A 24 -6.23 13.42 1.00
N PHE A 25 -7.41 13.87 0.59
CA PHE A 25 -8.35 14.67 1.38
C PHE A 25 -9.68 13.95 1.49
N VAL A 26 -10.48 14.25 2.51
CA VAL A 26 -11.86 13.78 2.63
C VAL A 26 -12.82 14.95 2.64
N TYR A 27 -13.96 14.77 1.99
CA TYR A 27 -15.02 15.78 2.01
C TYR A 27 -15.66 15.85 3.40
N GLN A 28 -15.73 17.06 3.94
CA GLN A 28 -16.35 17.43 5.23
C GLN A 28 -17.21 18.71 5.08
N GLY A 29 -17.53 19.11 3.86
CA GLY A 29 -18.38 20.27 3.57
C GLY A 29 -19.86 20.03 3.88
N PRO A 30 -20.72 20.99 3.50
CA PRO A 30 -22.18 20.84 3.55
C PRO A 30 -22.66 19.62 2.73
N PRO A 31 -23.85 19.06 3.00
CA PRO A 31 -24.37 17.92 2.25
C PRO A 31 -24.28 18.13 0.74
N ASN A 32 -23.57 17.23 0.05
CA ASN A 32 -23.34 17.30 -1.38
C ASN A 32 -23.47 15.91 -2.02
N PRO A 33 -24.43 15.69 -2.93
CA PRO A 33 -24.71 14.38 -3.50
C PRO A 33 -23.56 13.78 -4.32
N PHE A 34 -22.57 14.60 -4.72
CA PHE A 34 -21.42 14.16 -5.51
C PHE A 34 -20.16 13.92 -4.66
N PHE A 35 -20.02 14.61 -3.53
CA PHE A 35 -18.80 14.57 -2.71
C PHE A 35 -18.99 13.90 -1.35
N ASP A 36 -20.23 13.74 -0.88
CA ASP A 36 -20.53 13.00 0.35
C ASP A 36 -19.97 11.58 0.31
N GLY A 37 -19.23 11.19 1.35
CA GLY A 37 -18.61 9.88 1.43
C GLY A 37 -17.43 9.66 0.47
N THR A 38 -16.88 10.72 -0.12
CA THR A 38 -15.73 10.64 -1.02
C THR A 38 -14.43 11.13 -0.37
N ALA A 39 -13.32 10.67 -0.95
CA ALA A 39 -11.98 11.16 -0.70
C ALA A 39 -11.40 11.70 -2.01
N LEU A 40 -10.81 12.90 -1.99
CA LEU A 40 -10.12 13.49 -3.12
C LEU A 40 -8.65 13.09 -3.10
N ARG A 41 -8.19 12.48 -4.19
CA ARG A 41 -6.80 12.11 -4.41
C ARG A 41 -6.20 13.04 -5.48
N LEU A 42 -5.20 13.82 -5.06
CA LEU A 42 -4.46 14.73 -5.94
C LEU A 42 -3.04 14.23 -6.17
N ARG A 43 -2.55 14.44 -7.39
CA ARG A 43 -1.17 14.15 -7.78
C ARG A 43 -0.20 15.13 -7.13
N LYS A 44 1.00 14.64 -6.84
CA LYS A 44 2.14 15.45 -6.42
C LYS A 44 3.20 15.55 -7.52
N ARG A 45 3.86 16.70 -7.59
CA ARG A 45 5.05 16.94 -8.42
C ARG A 45 6.30 17.08 -7.55
N LYS A 46 7.41 16.49 -7.99
CA LYS A 46 8.71 16.63 -7.32
C LYS A 46 9.25 18.03 -7.57
N ARG A 47 9.79 18.69 -6.55
CA ARG A 47 10.35 20.05 -6.71
C ARG A 47 11.60 20.08 -7.60
N ALA A 48 12.38 19.00 -7.58
CA ALA A 48 13.64 18.88 -8.31
C ALA A 48 13.51 18.30 -9.74
N ALA A 49 12.30 17.96 -10.20
CA ALA A 49 12.11 17.39 -11.53
C ALA A 49 11.83 18.50 -12.55
N ILE A 50 12.49 18.42 -13.70
CA ILE A 50 12.09 19.14 -14.92
C ILE A 50 10.80 18.46 -15.40
N ASP A 51 9.75 19.23 -15.62
CA ASP A 51 8.39 18.75 -15.88
C ASP A 51 8.34 17.78 -17.08
N GLU A 52 8.27 16.48 -16.80
CA GLU A 52 7.66 15.54 -17.74
C GLU A 52 6.15 15.58 -17.48
N GLU A 53 5.44 16.33 -18.33
CA GLU A 53 3.98 16.27 -18.46
C GLU A 53 3.56 14.85 -18.79
N LYS A 54 3.30 14.05 -17.75
CA LYS A 54 2.60 12.77 -17.90
C LYS A 54 1.11 13.03 -17.74
N GLU A 55 0.53 13.71 -18.72
CA GLU A 55 -0.93 13.91 -18.82
C GLU A 55 -1.64 12.55 -18.81
N GLY A 56 -2.83 12.47 -18.21
CA GLY A 56 -3.68 11.28 -18.27
C GLY A 56 -3.37 10.14 -17.29
N ARG A 57 -2.48 10.34 -16.30
CA ARG A 57 -2.22 9.30 -15.26
C ARG A 57 -3.46 8.90 -14.45
N GLU A 58 -4.38 9.83 -14.21
CA GLU A 58 -5.64 9.57 -13.51
C GLU A 58 -6.51 8.61 -14.34
N ILE A 59 -6.58 8.84 -15.66
CA ILE A 59 -7.27 7.98 -16.61
C ILE A 59 -6.62 6.60 -16.63
N LEU A 60 -5.29 6.54 -16.71
CA LEU A 60 -4.53 5.30 -16.64
C LEU A 60 -4.78 4.54 -15.33
N SER A 61 -4.91 5.23 -14.20
CA SER A 61 -5.21 4.61 -12.90
C SER A 61 -6.60 3.97 -12.88
N ILE A 62 -7.61 4.67 -13.42
CA ILE A 62 -8.98 4.14 -13.55
C ILE A 62 -8.99 2.94 -14.50
N GLU A 63 -8.33 3.06 -15.65
CA GLU A 63 -8.30 1.99 -16.66
C GLU A 63 -7.56 0.77 -16.14
N TYR A 64 -6.43 0.97 -15.46
CA TYR A 64 -5.70 -0.10 -14.79
C TYR A 64 -6.56 -0.81 -13.74
N GLN A 65 -7.32 -0.06 -12.94
CA GLN A 65 -8.24 -0.69 -11.99
C GLN A 65 -9.31 -1.52 -12.70
N LYS A 66 -9.98 -0.95 -13.72
CA LYS A 66 -11.08 -1.62 -14.44
C LYS A 66 -10.63 -2.83 -15.24
N GLN A 67 -9.54 -2.71 -16.00
CA GLN A 67 -9.10 -3.76 -16.92
C GLN A 67 -8.16 -4.77 -16.27
N CYS A 68 -7.42 -4.41 -15.22
CA CYS A 68 -6.49 -5.32 -14.52
C CYS A 68 -7.03 -5.75 -13.15
N LEU A 69 -7.17 -4.82 -12.21
CA LEU A 69 -7.37 -5.15 -10.80
C LEU A 69 -8.72 -5.82 -10.54
N GLN A 70 -9.80 -5.37 -11.20
CA GLN A 70 -11.14 -5.93 -11.05
C GLN A 70 -11.27 -7.38 -11.56
N ARG A 71 -10.32 -7.85 -12.38
CA ARG A 71 -10.25 -9.25 -12.81
C ARG A 71 -9.56 -10.15 -11.78
N LEU A 72 -8.79 -9.56 -10.86
CA LEU A 72 -7.94 -10.27 -9.89
C LEU A 72 -8.48 -10.17 -8.45
N ILE A 73 -9.17 -9.08 -8.14
CA ILE A 73 -9.68 -8.72 -6.81
C ILE A 73 -11.18 -8.43 -6.93
N PRO A 74 -12.02 -9.02 -6.07
CA PRO A 74 -13.45 -8.68 -5.99
C PRO A 74 -13.69 -7.19 -5.78
N LEU A 75 -14.72 -6.64 -6.44
CA LEU A 75 -15.03 -5.20 -6.40
C LEU A 75 -15.25 -4.65 -4.99
N GLU A 76 -15.81 -5.45 -4.08
CA GLU A 76 -16.03 -5.08 -2.67
C GLU A 76 -14.72 -4.79 -1.90
N HIS A 77 -13.59 -5.31 -2.38
CA HIS A 77 -12.26 -5.08 -1.80
C HIS A 77 -11.47 -3.99 -2.53
N LEU A 78 -12.09 -3.24 -3.46
CA LEU A 78 -11.49 -2.13 -4.18
C LEU A 78 -12.26 -0.84 -3.93
N PRO A 79 -11.58 0.32 -3.82
CA PRO A 79 -12.28 1.59 -3.75
C PRO A 79 -12.95 1.89 -5.09
N ARG A 80 -14.12 2.52 -5.07
CA ARG A 80 -14.65 3.19 -6.26
C ARG A 80 -13.71 4.32 -6.63
N LEU A 81 -13.36 4.44 -7.91
CA LEU A 81 -12.56 5.54 -8.45
C LEU A 81 -13.36 6.24 -9.54
N GLU A 82 -13.46 7.56 -9.44
CA GLU A 82 -14.16 8.41 -10.41
C GLU A 82 -13.29 9.62 -10.75
N LEU A 83 -13.32 10.00 -12.03
CA LEU A 83 -12.62 11.18 -12.51
C LEU A 83 -13.51 12.40 -12.24
N VAL A 84 -12.94 13.44 -11.66
CA VAL A 84 -13.61 14.73 -11.47
C VAL A 84 -12.78 15.84 -12.10
N VAL A 85 -13.45 16.82 -12.69
CA VAL A 85 -12.80 18.05 -13.14
C VAL A 85 -12.64 18.98 -11.95
N VAL A 86 -11.50 19.67 -11.87
CA VAL A 86 -11.29 20.64 -10.80
C VAL A 86 -12.17 21.86 -11.04
N GLY A 87 -12.16 22.39 -12.26
CA GLY A 87 -12.94 23.54 -12.73
C GLY A 87 -12.43 24.04 -14.08
N PRO A 88 -12.97 25.16 -14.60
CA PRO A 88 -12.36 25.88 -15.72
C PRO A 88 -10.90 26.25 -15.43
N ASP A 89 -10.02 26.27 -16.43
CA ASP A 89 -8.54 26.30 -16.25
C ASP A 89 -8.05 27.32 -15.20
N HIS A 90 -8.50 28.58 -15.27
CA HIS A 90 -8.08 29.61 -14.33
C HIS A 90 -8.61 29.40 -12.90
N ASP A 91 -9.85 28.91 -12.75
CA ASP A 91 -10.46 28.66 -11.44
C ASP A 91 -9.87 27.40 -10.80
N ALA A 92 -9.50 26.40 -11.61
CA ALA A 92 -8.90 25.16 -11.17
C ALA A 92 -7.55 25.37 -10.47
N GLU A 93 -6.65 26.13 -11.10
CA GLU A 93 -5.33 26.41 -10.53
C GLU A 93 -5.47 27.21 -9.22
N ALA A 94 -6.32 28.24 -9.20
CA ALA A 94 -6.57 29.04 -8.01
C ALA A 94 -7.10 28.19 -6.85
N TRP A 95 -8.07 27.31 -7.14
CA TRP A 95 -8.65 26.40 -6.14
C TRP A 95 -7.61 25.42 -5.58
N LEU A 96 -6.80 24.80 -6.44
CA LEU A 96 -5.74 23.87 -6.02
C LEU A 96 -4.65 24.57 -5.21
N ARG A 97 -4.28 25.81 -5.56
CA ARG A 97 -3.34 26.62 -4.77
C ARG A 97 -3.89 26.94 -3.39
N ALA A 98 -5.17 27.28 -3.29
CA ALA A 98 -5.81 27.52 -2.00
C ALA A 98 -5.85 26.25 -1.14
N LEU A 99 -6.24 25.10 -1.71
CA LEU A 99 -6.20 23.82 -0.99
C LEU A 99 -4.78 23.43 -0.55
N ALA A 100 -3.79 23.65 -1.42
CA ALA A 100 -2.39 23.40 -1.08
C ALA A 100 -1.93 24.25 0.11
N ALA A 101 -2.32 25.54 0.14
CA ALA A 101 -1.99 26.43 1.25
C ALA A 101 -2.59 25.98 2.58
N GLU A 102 -3.86 25.54 2.60
CA GLU A 102 -4.52 24.98 3.80
C GLU A 102 -3.85 23.69 4.29
N CYS A 103 -3.40 22.85 3.34
CA CYS A 103 -2.77 21.58 3.65
C CYS A 103 -1.32 21.73 4.17
N GLU A 104 -0.55 22.68 3.63
CA GLU A 104 0.90 22.73 3.79
C GLU A 104 1.37 22.74 5.25
N PRO A 105 0.73 23.45 6.21
CA PRO A 105 1.11 23.39 7.63
C PRO A 105 1.11 21.97 8.21
N HIS A 106 0.18 21.12 7.76
CA HIS A 106 -0.06 19.77 8.30
C HIS A 106 0.86 18.68 7.70
N ARG A 107 1.62 19.00 6.65
CA ARG A 107 2.53 18.06 5.99
C ARG A 107 3.82 17.88 6.79
N ALA A 108 4.43 16.70 6.70
CA ALA A 108 5.73 16.45 7.33
C ALA A 108 6.84 17.26 6.62
N LEU A 109 7.83 17.75 7.36
CA LEU A 109 8.88 18.63 6.83
C LEU A 109 9.59 18.03 5.60
N GLU A 110 10.01 16.77 5.68
CA GLU A 110 10.65 16.04 4.57
C GLU A 110 9.79 16.01 3.29
N ARG A 111 8.46 15.96 3.44
CA ARG A 111 7.52 15.96 2.30
C ARG A 111 7.43 17.33 1.66
N LYS A 112 7.40 18.40 2.46
CA LYS A 112 7.39 19.79 1.97
C LYS A 112 8.63 20.10 1.13
N GLU A 113 9.77 19.58 1.54
CA GLU A 113 11.05 19.72 0.82
C GLU A 113 11.10 18.89 -0.47
N THR A 114 10.45 17.74 -0.49
CA THR A 114 10.51 16.80 -1.62
C THR A 114 9.52 17.14 -2.74
N ASP A 115 8.27 17.47 -2.42
CA ASP A 115 7.18 17.60 -3.38
C ASP A 115 6.05 18.54 -2.95
N CYS A 116 5.22 18.93 -3.91
CA CYS A 116 4.01 19.73 -3.72
C CYS A 116 2.84 19.19 -4.55
N ILE A 117 1.63 19.67 -4.28
CA ILE A 117 0.45 19.40 -5.10
C ILE A 117 0.69 19.91 -6.52
N ASP A 118 0.31 19.11 -7.52
CA ASP A 118 0.39 19.50 -8.91
C ASP A 118 -0.81 20.40 -9.28
N VAL A 119 -0.62 21.72 -9.18
CA VAL A 119 -1.71 22.70 -9.30
C VAL A 119 -2.14 22.99 -10.74
N VAL A 120 -1.42 22.48 -11.74
CA VAL A 120 -1.73 22.69 -13.16
C VAL A 120 -2.58 21.55 -13.75
N GLN A 121 -2.85 20.50 -12.98
CA GLN A 121 -3.67 19.37 -13.44
C GLN A 121 -5.17 19.73 -13.35
N PRO A 122 -5.91 19.75 -14.47
CA PRO A 122 -7.32 20.15 -14.49
C PRO A 122 -8.27 19.05 -13.97
N ARG A 123 -7.73 17.88 -13.59
CA ARG A 123 -8.48 16.70 -13.22
C ARG A 123 -7.92 16.09 -11.94
N ALA A 124 -8.80 15.45 -11.19
CA ALA A 124 -8.48 14.72 -9.98
C ALA A 124 -9.23 13.40 -9.90
N LEU A 125 -8.87 12.57 -8.93
CA LEU A 125 -9.57 11.32 -8.64
C LEU A 125 -10.39 11.46 -7.37
N LEU A 126 -11.68 11.16 -7.45
CA LEU A 126 -12.51 10.83 -6.30
C LEU A 126 -12.38 9.33 -6.01
N ALA A 127 -12.22 9.01 -4.74
CA ALA A 127 -12.20 7.66 -4.22
C ALA A 127 -13.29 7.48 -3.15
N THR A 128 -13.65 6.24 -2.83
CA THR A 128 -14.47 5.95 -1.64
C THR A 128 -13.77 6.44 -0.37
N ASN A 129 -14.48 7.15 0.51
CA ASN A 129 -13.95 7.50 1.83
C ASN A 129 -13.90 6.28 2.75
N LEU A 130 -12.71 5.68 2.88
CA LEU A 130 -12.51 4.47 3.67
C LEU A 130 -12.20 4.75 5.16
N VAL A 131 -12.00 6.01 5.54
CA VAL A 131 -11.68 6.38 6.94
C VAL A 131 -12.82 7.11 7.64
N GLY A 132 -13.83 7.58 6.90
CA GLY A 132 -14.99 8.29 7.41
C GLY A 132 -16.02 7.40 8.13
N GLY A 133 -17.11 8.04 8.56
CA GLY A 133 -18.19 7.42 9.33
C GLY A 133 -17.97 7.48 10.85
N GLY A 134 -18.84 6.83 11.62
CA GLY A 134 -18.80 6.84 13.09
C GLY A 134 -17.88 5.80 13.74
N GLY A 135 -17.24 4.95 12.94
CA GLY A 135 -16.48 3.78 13.39
C GLY A 135 -14.96 3.99 13.47
N ILE A 136 -14.26 2.85 13.43
CA ILE A 136 -12.80 2.77 13.36
C ILE A 136 -12.38 2.26 11.98
N ALA A 137 -11.36 2.88 11.41
CA ALA A 137 -10.65 2.36 10.26
C ALA A 137 -9.17 2.18 10.59
N VAL A 138 -8.58 1.07 10.15
CA VAL A 138 -7.15 0.78 10.36
C VAL A 138 -6.49 0.48 9.03
N GLU A 139 -5.47 1.27 8.68
CA GLU A 139 -4.62 1.01 7.53
C GLU A 139 -3.44 0.14 7.95
N ILE A 140 -3.30 -1.03 7.33
CA ILE A 140 -2.19 -1.97 7.53
C ILE A 140 -1.41 -2.07 6.22
N LYS A 141 -0.07 -1.96 6.27
CA LYS A 141 0.80 -2.39 5.15
C LYS A 141 1.25 -3.82 5.40
N PRO A 142 0.57 -4.82 4.81
CA PRO A 142 0.76 -6.21 5.19
C PRO A 142 2.11 -6.78 4.72
N LYS A 143 2.71 -6.20 3.68
CA LYS A 143 3.96 -6.68 3.04
C LYS A 143 3.75 -8.07 2.43
N TRP A 144 4.79 -8.91 2.42
CA TRP A 144 4.84 -10.15 1.65
C TRP A 144 4.32 -11.32 2.48
N GLY A 145 3.21 -11.93 2.07
CA GLY A 145 2.55 -13.04 2.76
C GLY A 145 3.09 -14.44 2.43
N PHE A 146 4.27 -14.55 1.82
CA PHE A 146 4.82 -15.83 1.37
C PHE A 146 6.36 -15.86 1.47
N LEU A 147 6.91 -17.08 1.41
CA LEU A 147 8.33 -17.32 1.19
C LEU A 147 8.57 -17.72 -0.28
N PRO A 148 9.67 -17.29 -0.92
CA PRO A 148 9.96 -17.58 -2.32
C PRO A 148 10.12 -19.08 -2.61
N CYS A 149 9.86 -19.46 -3.85
CA CYS A 149 10.04 -20.83 -4.33
C CYS A 149 11.55 -21.20 -4.34
N PRO A 150 11.97 -22.32 -3.72
CA PRO A 150 13.38 -22.69 -3.64
C PRO A 150 14.02 -23.01 -5.00
N THR A 151 13.22 -23.39 -6.01
CA THR A 151 13.67 -23.85 -7.33
C THR A 151 14.54 -22.83 -8.06
N TYR A 152 14.25 -21.53 -7.89
CA TYR A 152 14.89 -20.46 -8.64
C TYR A 152 15.87 -19.62 -7.81
N LEU A 153 16.19 -20.09 -6.60
CA LEU A 153 17.15 -19.44 -5.71
C LEU A 153 18.53 -20.09 -5.85
N SER A 154 19.56 -19.26 -5.75
CA SER A 154 20.94 -19.75 -5.67
C SER A 154 21.18 -20.56 -4.39
N ASP A 155 22.13 -21.49 -4.40
CA ASP A 155 22.44 -22.29 -3.21
C ASP A 155 22.90 -21.44 -2.01
N ALA A 156 23.49 -20.27 -2.28
CA ALA A 156 23.92 -19.33 -1.26
C ALA A 156 22.75 -18.63 -0.54
N THR A 157 21.68 -18.27 -1.26
CA THR A 157 20.56 -17.50 -0.70
C THR A 157 19.37 -18.38 -0.30
N ARG A 158 19.21 -19.56 -0.94
CA ARG A 158 18.12 -20.51 -0.69
C ARG A 158 17.88 -20.76 0.81
N PRO A 159 18.86 -21.22 1.63
CA PRO A 159 18.61 -21.52 3.03
C PRO A 159 18.21 -20.31 3.88
N ILE A 160 18.46 -19.08 3.40
CA ILE A 160 18.10 -17.84 4.08
C ILE A 160 16.68 -17.43 3.68
N LYS A 161 16.44 -17.27 2.38
CA LYS A 161 15.18 -16.74 1.83
C LYS A 161 14.00 -17.68 2.02
N THR A 162 14.23 -18.99 2.14
CA THR A 162 13.18 -19.97 2.44
C THR A 162 12.93 -20.17 3.92
N GLN A 163 13.65 -19.48 4.81
CA GLN A 163 13.50 -19.58 6.26
C GLN A 163 12.99 -18.27 6.88
N THR A 164 13.48 -17.12 6.40
CA THR A 164 13.13 -15.80 6.93
C THR A 164 12.43 -14.97 5.87
N CYS A 165 11.26 -14.39 6.20
CA CYS A 165 10.51 -13.61 5.24
C CYS A 165 11.23 -12.30 4.87
N ARG A 166 10.92 -11.79 3.67
CA ARG A 166 11.52 -10.57 3.11
C ARG A 166 11.45 -9.35 4.04
N PHE A 167 10.34 -9.20 4.77
CA PHE A 167 10.16 -8.11 5.73
C PHE A 167 11.11 -8.25 6.92
N CYS A 168 11.19 -9.44 7.54
CA CYS A 168 12.06 -9.65 8.70
C CYS A 168 13.54 -9.45 8.35
N MET A 169 13.98 -9.90 7.17
CA MET A 169 15.34 -9.62 6.68
C MET A 169 15.57 -8.12 6.43
N HIS A 170 14.61 -7.42 5.81
CA HIS A 170 14.74 -5.99 5.54
C HIS A 170 14.71 -5.15 6.83
N SER A 171 13.88 -5.52 7.81
CA SER A 171 13.85 -4.88 9.12
C SER A 171 15.20 -4.99 9.83
N HIS A 172 15.92 -6.11 9.66
CA HIS A 172 17.28 -6.23 10.17
C HIS A 172 18.24 -5.23 9.52
N LEU A 173 18.27 -5.14 8.19
CA LEU A 173 19.11 -4.16 7.48
C LEU A 173 18.78 -2.72 7.92
N LYS A 174 17.49 -2.38 8.01
CA LYS A 174 17.03 -1.06 8.44
C LYS A 174 17.43 -0.73 9.87
N ALA A 175 17.33 -1.69 10.79
CA ALA A 175 17.79 -1.51 12.16
C ALA A 175 19.31 -1.28 12.22
N GLN A 176 20.11 -1.97 11.41
CA GLN A 176 21.55 -1.70 11.28
C GLN A 176 21.86 -0.28 10.78
N GLN A 177 20.95 0.28 9.97
CA GLN A 177 21.03 1.66 9.48
C GLN A 177 20.45 2.70 10.46
N GLY A 178 20.10 2.30 11.69
CA GLY A 178 19.52 3.19 12.70
C GLY A 178 18.07 3.60 12.42
N GLN A 179 17.39 2.95 11.47
CA GLN A 179 15.97 3.21 11.22
C GLN A 179 15.11 2.44 12.22
N MET A 180 14.02 3.08 12.66
CA MET A 180 13.00 2.45 13.47
C MET A 180 12.24 1.38 12.66
N VAL A 181 12.04 0.20 13.24
CA VAL A 181 11.41 -0.95 12.57
C VAL A 181 10.42 -1.66 13.47
N CYS A 182 9.39 -2.25 12.86
CA CYS A 182 8.48 -3.15 13.55
C CYS A 182 9.09 -4.56 13.65
N ALA A 183 9.98 -4.77 14.63
CA ALA A 183 10.73 -6.03 14.75
C ALA A 183 9.87 -7.24 15.15
N ALA A 184 8.83 -7.01 15.96
CA ALA A 184 7.92 -8.05 16.43
C ALA A 184 6.94 -8.53 15.34
N TYR A 185 6.63 -7.70 14.35
CA TYR A 185 5.71 -8.05 13.27
C TYR A 185 6.33 -9.02 12.26
N CYS A 186 5.59 -10.08 11.93
CA CYS A 186 5.87 -10.94 10.79
C CYS A 186 4.65 -10.96 9.86
N PRO A 187 4.79 -10.60 8.57
CA PRO A 187 3.72 -10.76 7.59
C PRO A 187 3.15 -12.17 7.54
N LEU A 188 3.99 -13.20 7.65
CA LEU A 188 3.50 -14.59 7.56
C LEU A 188 2.51 -14.95 8.66
N ASP A 189 2.59 -14.28 9.82
CA ASP A 189 1.62 -14.44 10.90
C ASP A 189 0.29 -13.74 10.57
N LEU A 190 0.34 -12.54 9.99
CA LEU A 190 -0.86 -11.83 9.51
C LEU A 190 -1.59 -12.61 8.40
N PHE A 191 -0.85 -13.24 7.50
CA PHE A 191 -1.40 -14.02 6.39
C PHE A 191 -1.70 -15.49 6.74
N SER A 192 -1.50 -15.90 8.00
CA SER A 192 -1.54 -17.31 8.39
C SER A 192 -2.92 -17.96 8.32
N GLY A 193 -3.99 -17.17 8.46
CA GLY A 193 -5.34 -17.67 8.71
C GLY A 193 -5.53 -18.26 10.11
N ASP A 194 -4.48 -18.26 10.95
CA ASP A 194 -4.53 -18.72 12.33
C ASP A 194 -4.78 -17.53 13.25
N GLU A 195 -5.81 -17.64 14.09
CA GLU A 195 -6.26 -16.56 14.96
C GLU A 195 -5.14 -16.07 15.91
N SER A 196 -4.40 -17.00 16.52
CA SER A 196 -3.36 -16.68 17.49
C SER A 196 -2.17 -15.94 16.86
N ARG A 197 -1.82 -16.33 15.64
CA ARG A 197 -0.74 -15.71 14.87
C ARG A 197 -1.17 -14.35 14.32
N ILE A 198 -2.39 -14.21 13.82
CA ILE A 198 -2.91 -12.89 13.40
C ILE A 198 -2.93 -11.93 14.59
N LYS A 199 -3.40 -12.38 15.76
CA LYS A 199 -3.35 -11.61 17.01
C LYS A 199 -1.92 -11.18 17.36
N THR A 200 -0.95 -12.08 17.22
CA THR A 200 0.48 -11.77 17.42
C THR A 200 0.97 -10.70 16.44
N ALA A 201 0.60 -10.79 15.17
CA ALA A 201 0.97 -9.81 14.15
C ALA A 201 0.36 -8.42 14.43
N LEU A 202 -0.93 -8.36 14.80
CA LEU A 202 -1.61 -7.12 15.19
C LEU A 202 -0.98 -6.48 16.42
N ASN A 203 -0.66 -7.29 17.43
CA ASN A 203 0.04 -6.81 18.63
C ASN A 203 1.40 -6.21 18.29
N GLY A 204 2.19 -6.87 17.43
CA GLY A 204 3.48 -6.33 16.99
C GLY A 204 3.37 -5.00 16.23
N LEU A 205 2.33 -4.86 15.39
CA LEU A 205 2.05 -3.60 14.69
C LEU A 205 1.64 -2.50 15.67
N TRP A 206 0.78 -2.81 16.64
CA TRP A 206 0.37 -1.88 17.68
C TRP A 206 1.54 -1.41 18.54
N ASP A 207 2.38 -2.35 19.02
CA ASP A 207 3.50 -2.01 19.89
C ASP A 207 4.49 -1.10 19.17
N ALA A 208 4.79 -1.37 17.90
CA ALA A 208 5.61 -0.48 17.09
C ALA A 208 4.94 0.87 16.78
N TRP A 209 3.60 0.93 16.70
CA TRP A 209 2.87 2.18 16.56
C TRP A 209 2.97 3.04 17.84
N ILE A 210 2.91 2.42 19.03
CA ILE A 210 3.13 3.10 20.31
C ILE A 210 4.59 3.58 20.42
N GLU A 211 5.57 2.70 20.19
CA GLU A 211 7.00 3.01 20.32
C GLU A 211 7.47 4.10 19.35
N SER A 212 6.79 4.22 18.20
CA SER A 212 7.11 5.20 17.16
C SER A 212 6.34 6.51 17.26
N ASP A 213 5.55 6.72 18.30
CA ASP A 213 4.63 7.87 18.39
C ASP A 213 3.73 8.01 17.14
N GLY A 214 3.29 6.88 16.60
CA GLY A 214 2.46 6.81 15.40
C GLY A 214 3.14 7.20 14.09
N ILE A 215 4.48 7.33 14.07
CA ILE A 215 5.26 7.68 12.87
C ILE A 215 5.43 6.47 11.93
N ILE A 216 5.36 5.24 12.45
CA ILE A 216 5.57 4.05 11.61
C ILE A 216 4.56 3.95 10.46
N ASN A 217 5.02 3.56 9.27
CA ASN A 217 4.18 3.55 8.07
C ASN A 217 3.36 2.25 7.88
N ASN A 218 3.56 1.26 8.75
CA ASN A 218 2.94 -0.05 8.64
C ASN A 218 1.52 -0.11 9.22
N PHE A 219 1.18 0.84 10.09
CA PHE A 219 -0.03 0.81 10.89
C PHE A 219 -0.51 2.24 11.13
N LYS A 220 -1.74 2.56 10.73
CA LYS A 220 -2.39 3.83 11.04
C LYS A 220 -3.80 3.57 11.54
N VAL A 221 -4.20 4.31 12.56
CA VAL A 221 -5.53 4.20 13.16
C VAL A 221 -6.30 5.49 12.90
N PHE A 222 -7.55 5.33 12.47
CA PHE A 222 -8.50 6.41 12.26
C PHE A 222 -9.74 6.16 13.11
N VAL A 223 -10.18 7.16 13.86
CA VAL A 223 -11.40 7.12 14.66
C VAL A 223 -12.29 8.25 14.17
N ARG A 224 -13.50 7.91 13.73
CA ARG A 224 -14.49 8.87 13.22
C ARG A 224 -13.92 9.82 12.15
N GLY A 225 -13.23 9.28 11.15
CA GLY A 225 -12.64 10.09 10.06
C GLY A 225 -11.31 10.76 10.39
N ARG A 226 -10.83 10.71 11.64
CA ARG A 226 -9.61 11.41 12.05
C ARG A 226 -8.48 10.44 12.33
N LYS A 227 -7.31 10.69 11.74
CA LYS A 227 -6.09 9.96 12.10
C LYS A 227 -5.74 10.28 13.55
N ILE A 228 -5.50 9.26 14.36
CA ILE A 228 -5.09 9.42 15.75
C ILE A 228 -3.62 9.03 15.96
N VAL A 229 -3.04 9.55 17.04
CA VAL A 229 -1.70 9.20 17.56
C VAL A 229 -1.82 8.39 18.87
N PRO A 230 -0.75 7.74 19.36
CA PRO A 230 -0.77 6.93 20.59
C PRO A 230 -1.36 7.61 21.83
N GLU A 231 -1.22 8.92 21.98
CA GLU A 231 -1.77 9.71 23.09
C GLU A 231 -3.31 9.74 23.06
N GLN A 232 -3.89 9.62 21.86
CA GLN A 232 -5.33 9.69 21.61
C GLN A 232 -5.99 8.30 21.59
N ARG A 233 -5.26 7.24 21.96
CA ARG A 233 -5.75 5.84 21.92
C ARG A 233 -7.00 5.56 22.74
N SER A 234 -7.31 6.38 23.75
CA SER A 234 -8.55 6.29 24.53
C SER A 234 -9.82 6.48 23.67
N SER A 235 -9.70 7.18 22.54
CA SER A 235 -10.81 7.36 21.59
C SER A 235 -11.26 6.05 20.91
N ILE A 236 -10.41 5.00 20.89
CA ILE A 236 -10.73 3.68 20.34
C ILE A 236 -11.79 2.99 21.22
N VAL A 237 -11.62 3.05 22.54
CA VAL A 237 -12.50 2.39 23.53
C VAL A 237 -13.92 2.92 23.41
N GLY A 238 -14.09 4.23 23.22
CA GLY A 238 -15.42 4.85 23.06
C GLY A 238 -16.18 4.47 21.79
N VAL A 239 -15.59 3.65 20.91
CA VAL A 239 -16.20 3.15 19.67
C VAL A 239 -16.33 1.63 19.64
N VAL A 240 -15.47 0.91 20.38
CA VAL A 240 -15.40 -0.56 20.34
C VAL A 240 -15.66 -1.15 21.73
N ASN A 241 -16.91 -1.55 22.00
CA ASN A 241 -17.37 -2.30 23.19
C ASN A 241 -16.91 -1.74 24.56
N ASP A 242 -17.28 -2.43 25.65
CA ASP A 242 -16.88 -2.11 27.03
C ASP A 242 -15.44 -2.59 27.39
N ILE A 243 -14.54 -2.68 26.40
CA ILE A 243 -13.15 -3.13 26.65
C ILE A 243 -12.29 -1.92 27.04
N ALA A 244 -11.82 -1.90 28.30
CA ALA A 244 -11.06 -0.77 28.84
C ALA A 244 -9.66 -0.60 28.20
N ASP A 245 -9.03 -1.69 27.75
CA ASP A 245 -7.73 -1.64 27.10
C ASP A 245 -7.85 -1.41 25.59
N ALA A 246 -7.26 -0.32 25.09
CA ALA A 246 -7.39 0.08 23.69
C ALA A 246 -6.76 -0.92 22.70
N LYS A 247 -5.68 -1.63 23.11
CA LYS A 247 -5.00 -2.62 22.27
C LYS A 247 -5.89 -3.86 22.10
N GLU A 248 -6.42 -4.36 23.21
CA GLU A 248 -7.35 -5.49 23.22
C GLU A 248 -8.64 -5.15 22.48
N ALA A 249 -9.20 -3.96 22.71
CA ALA A 249 -10.40 -3.49 22.01
C ALA A 249 -10.19 -3.49 20.50
N LEU A 250 -9.12 -2.83 20.03
CA LEU A 250 -8.83 -2.75 18.60
C LEU A 250 -8.57 -4.13 17.99
N THR A 251 -7.75 -4.94 18.65
CA THR A 251 -7.39 -6.27 18.15
C THR A 251 -8.62 -7.17 18.04
N SER A 252 -9.49 -7.14 19.06
CA SER A 252 -10.75 -7.91 19.08
C SER A 252 -11.74 -7.44 18.01
N ALA A 253 -11.73 -6.15 17.66
CA ALA A 253 -12.54 -5.60 16.57
C ALA A 253 -12.03 -6.00 15.17
N LEU A 254 -10.71 -6.00 14.95
CA LEU A 254 -10.13 -6.27 13.64
C LEU A 254 -10.11 -7.76 13.29
N LEU A 255 -9.89 -8.61 14.30
CA LEU A 255 -9.64 -10.04 14.11
C LEU A 255 -10.76 -10.78 13.36
N PRO A 256 -12.06 -10.59 13.68
CA PRO A 256 -13.15 -11.22 12.94
C PRO A 256 -13.18 -10.81 11.46
N VAL A 257 -12.89 -9.54 11.14
CA VAL A 257 -12.88 -9.04 9.76
C VAL A 257 -11.72 -9.64 8.97
N LEU A 258 -10.53 -9.73 9.57
CA LEU A 258 -9.35 -10.31 8.94
C LEU A 258 -9.47 -11.82 8.72
N LEU A 259 -10.19 -12.53 9.58
CA LEU A 259 -10.45 -13.98 9.45
C LEU A 259 -11.56 -14.30 8.46
N SER A 260 -12.64 -13.51 8.44
CA SER A 260 -13.82 -13.78 7.61
C SER A 260 -13.67 -13.29 6.16
N THR A 261 -12.94 -12.19 5.94
CA THR A 261 -12.77 -11.65 4.58
C THR A 261 -11.68 -12.41 3.80
N PRO A 262 -11.85 -12.66 2.50
CA PRO A 262 -10.86 -13.36 1.69
C PRO A 262 -9.70 -12.46 1.24
N VAL A 263 -9.63 -11.19 1.66
CA VAL A 263 -8.71 -10.19 1.10
C VAL A 263 -7.24 -10.57 1.28
N LEU A 264 -6.84 -11.02 2.48
CA LEU A 264 -5.45 -11.41 2.75
C LEU A 264 -5.08 -12.70 2.01
N ARG A 265 -5.99 -13.66 1.93
CA ARG A 265 -5.79 -14.91 1.17
C ARG A 265 -5.62 -14.61 -0.32
N THR A 266 -6.48 -13.75 -0.87
CA THR A 266 -6.41 -13.31 -2.26
C THR A 266 -5.10 -12.59 -2.53
N LEU A 267 -4.70 -11.68 -1.64
CA LEU A 267 -3.47 -10.94 -1.75
C LEU A 267 -2.23 -11.85 -1.69
N ALA A 268 -2.15 -12.78 -0.73
CA ALA A 268 -1.05 -13.73 -0.63
C ALA A 268 -0.92 -14.62 -1.88
N ARG A 269 -2.05 -15.10 -2.41
CA ARG A 269 -2.09 -15.85 -3.67
C ARG A 269 -1.52 -15.02 -4.81
N LEU A 270 -2.02 -13.80 -5.03
CA LEU A 270 -1.56 -12.92 -6.11
C LEU A 270 -0.07 -12.59 -5.99
N GLN A 271 0.39 -12.21 -4.79
CA GLN A 271 1.80 -11.93 -4.52
C GLN A 271 2.70 -13.11 -4.93
N ARG A 272 2.34 -14.33 -4.51
CA ARG A 272 3.09 -15.56 -4.79
C ARG A 272 3.03 -15.98 -6.27
N THR A 273 1.84 -16.00 -6.87
CA THR A 273 1.67 -16.51 -8.24
C THR A 273 2.29 -15.59 -9.30
N LEU A 274 2.33 -14.30 -9.03
CA LEU A 274 2.89 -13.29 -9.94
C LEU A 274 4.40 -13.10 -9.72
N ASP A 275 4.96 -13.59 -8.61
CA ASP A 275 6.39 -13.64 -8.32
C ASP A 275 6.88 -15.08 -8.15
N ALA A 276 6.52 -15.94 -9.10
CA ALA A 276 6.80 -17.37 -9.01
C ALA A 276 8.31 -17.71 -9.07
N LEU A 277 9.11 -16.81 -9.65
CA LEU A 277 10.54 -17.02 -9.88
C LEU A 277 11.42 -16.40 -8.81
N ASP A 278 10.88 -15.54 -7.94
CA ASP A 278 11.69 -14.56 -7.21
C ASP A 278 12.49 -13.64 -8.16
N ILE A 279 13.02 -12.53 -7.64
CA ILE A 279 13.83 -11.61 -8.44
C ILE A 279 15.16 -12.24 -8.90
N GLU A 280 15.71 -13.20 -8.13
CA GLU A 280 16.89 -13.96 -8.53
C GLU A 280 16.62 -14.83 -9.76
N GLY A 281 15.49 -15.56 -9.76
CA GLY A 281 15.10 -16.38 -10.90
C GLY A 281 14.86 -15.54 -12.14
N LEU A 282 14.14 -14.41 -11.99
CA LEU A 282 13.92 -13.48 -13.09
C LEU A 282 15.24 -12.95 -13.66
N ALA A 283 16.16 -12.50 -12.81
CA ALA A 283 17.47 -11.99 -13.24
C ALA A 283 18.34 -13.06 -13.92
N SER A 284 18.16 -14.34 -13.57
CA SER A 284 18.90 -15.43 -14.22
C SER A 284 18.37 -15.79 -15.61
N LEU A 285 17.09 -15.53 -15.88
CA LEU A 285 16.41 -15.88 -17.14
C LEU A 285 16.28 -14.70 -18.12
N CYS A 286 16.38 -13.48 -17.61
CA CYS A 286 16.20 -12.25 -18.36
C CYS A 286 17.40 -11.34 -18.17
N ASP A 287 17.92 -10.82 -19.28
CA ASP A 287 18.81 -9.67 -19.20
C ASP A 287 17.99 -8.43 -18.82
N LEU A 288 17.90 -8.16 -17.51
CA LEU A 288 17.26 -6.95 -16.98
C LEU A 288 17.94 -5.67 -17.49
N SER A 289 19.14 -5.79 -18.07
CA SER A 289 19.84 -4.68 -18.71
C SER A 289 19.24 -4.26 -20.06
N ALA A 290 18.54 -5.17 -20.73
CA ALA A 290 17.93 -4.97 -22.04
C ALA A 290 16.47 -4.51 -22.01
N ILE A 291 15.83 -4.47 -20.83
CA ILE A 291 14.47 -3.93 -20.67
C ILE A 291 14.54 -2.40 -20.81
N GLY A 292 14.10 -1.89 -21.97
CA GLY A 292 14.09 -0.46 -22.31
C GLY A 292 13.06 0.35 -21.52
N ALA A 293 13.29 1.67 -21.45
CA ALA A 293 12.47 2.65 -20.73
C ALA A 293 11.02 2.77 -21.25
N ASP A 294 10.74 2.34 -22.49
CA ASP A 294 9.44 2.51 -23.14
C ASP A 294 8.45 1.35 -22.92
N ALA A 295 8.84 0.33 -22.14
CA ALA A 295 7.97 -0.82 -21.84
C ALA A 295 7.08 -0.53 -20.62
N GLU A 296 6.14 0.42 -20.73
CA GLU A 296 5.02 0.47 -19.78
C GLU A 296 4.21 -0.83 -19.96
N PRO A 297 4.02 -1.65 -18.91
CA PRO A 297 3.26 -2.88 -19.03
C PRO A 297 1.84 -2.52 -19.47
N THR A 298 1.43 -2.96 -20.66
CA THR A 298 0.06 -2.74 -21.10
C THR A 298 -0.87 -3.52 -20.17
N VAL A 299 -2.12 -3.07 -20.03
CA VAL A 299 -3.07 -3.77 -19.17
C VAL A 299 -3.30 -5.24 -19.63
N ALA A 300 -3.08 -5.51 -20.92
CA ALA A 300 -3.12 -6.86 -21.48
C ALA A 300 -1.96 -7.76 -20.99
N ASP A 301 -0.78 -7.19 -20.69
CA ASP A 301 0.42 -7.93 -20.25
C ASP A 301 0.42 -8.26 -18.75
N ALA A 302 -0.48 -7.66 -17.98
CA ALA A 302 -0.55 -7.81 -16.54
C ALA A 302 -1.34 -9.06 -16.08
N LEU A 303 -2.12 -9.67 -16.96
CA LEU A 303 -2.94 -10.84 -16.61
C LEU A 303 -2.11 -12.13 -16.72
N PRO A 304 -2.10 -12.99 -15.69
CA PRO A 304 -1.38 -14.24 -15.74
C PRO A 304 -1.90 -15.12 -16.88
N PRO A 305 -1.06 -15.51 -17.86
CA PRO A 305 -1.48 -16.44 -18.90
C PRO A 305 -1.72 -17.82 -18.26
N PRO A 306 -2.55 -18.67 -18.88
CA PRO A 306 -2.85 -20.02 -18.37
C PRO A 306 -1.65 -20.98 -18.39
N ARG A 307 -0.44 -20.51 -18.78
CA ARG A 307 0.76 -21.33 -18.92
C ARG A 307 1.60 -21.36 -17.64
N PRO A 308 2.21 -22.52 -17.31
CA PRO A 308 3.11 -22.65 -16.18
C PRO A 308 4.33 -21.71 -16.32
N PRO A 309 4.95 -21.26 -15.21
CA PRO A 309 6.05 -20.29 -15.22
C PRO A 309 7.23 -20.69 -16.12
N THR A 310 7.51 -21.99 -16.23
CA THR A 310 8.58 -22.58 -17.05
C THR A 310 8.39 -22.42 -18.57
N GLN A 311 7.17 -22.08 -19.02
CA GLN A 311 6.83 -21.92 -20.43
C GLN A 311 6.58 -20.44 -20.81
N ARG A 312 6.90 -19.50 -19.90
CA ARG A 312 6.70 -18.06 -20.12
C ARG A 312 7.95 -17.45 -20.77
N THR A 313 7.74 -16.53 -21.70
CA THR A 313 8.83 -15.76 -22.31
C THR A 313 9.32 -14.69 -21.33
N CYS A 314 10.57 -14.26 -21.46
CA CYS A 314 11.16 -13.22 -20.62
C CYS A 314 10.29 -11.95 -20.51
N GLY A 315 9.66 -11.52 -21.61
CA GLY A 315 8.72 -10.38 -21.61
C GLY A 315 7.50 -10.60 -20.71
N THR A 316 6.80 -11.72 -20.86
CA THR A 316 5.61 -12.05 -20.04
C THR A 316 5.93 -12.27 -18.57
N THR A 317 7.13 -12.76 -18.25
CA THR A 317 7.56 -12.98 -16.87
C THR A 317 7.93 -11.66 -16.20
N SER A 318 8.57 -10.76 -16.95
CA SER A 318 8.97 -9.44 -16.46
C SER A 318 7.77 -8.52 -16.22
N SER A 319 6.66 -8.66 -16.95
CA SER A 319 5.44 -7.85 -16.75
C SER A 319 4.66 -8.21 -15.47
N HIS A 320 4.70 -9.47 -15.02
CA HIS A 320 4.02 -9.89 -13.78
C HIS A 320 4.72 -9.42 -12.51
N THR A 321 6.04 -9.23 -12.55
CA THR A 321 6.82 -8.86 -11.36
C THR A 321 6.44 -7.47 -10.83
N PRO A 322 6.28 -6.43 -11.68
CA PRO A 322 5.72 -5.15 -11.25
C PRO A 322 4.30 -5.22 -10.69
N LEU A 323 3.43 -6.10 -11.22
CA LEU A 323 2.10 -6.33 -10.66
C LEU A 323 2.19 -7.00 -9.28
N SER A 324 3.04 -8.02 -9.10
CA SER A 324 3.31 -8.60 -7.78
C SER A 324 3.85 -7.55 -6.81
N ALA A 325 4.76 -6.69 -7.27
CA ALA A 325 5.30 -5.58 -6.47
C ALA A 325 4.21 -4.57 -6.05
N THR A 326 3.19 -4.35 -6.88
CA THR A 326 2.00 -3.56 -6.53
C THR A 326 1.29 -4.18 -5.32
N PHE A 327 0.99 -5.48 -5.37
CA PHE A 327 0.36 -6.21 -4.26
C PHE A 327 1.23 -6.35 -3.01
N LYS A 328 2.55 -6.35 -3.15
CA LYS A 328 3.50 -6.41 -2.02
C LYS A 328 3.65 -5.08 -1.28
N ASP A 329 3.38 -3.96 -1.96
CA ASP A 329 3.54 -2.60 -1.45
C ASP A 329 2.21 -1.91 -1.06
N CYS A 330 1.07 -2.51 -1.40
CA CYS A 330 -0.26 -1.98 -1.11
C CYS A 330 -0.56 -1.87 0.40
N SER A 331 -1.65 -1.18 0.74
CA SER A 331 -2.24 -1.21 2.09
C SER A 331 -3.62 -1.88 2.06
N VAL A 332 -4.03 -2.42 3.20
CA VAL A 332 -5.41 -2.84 3.47
C VAL A 332 -6.00 -1.87 4.49
N ILE A 333 -7.15 -1.27 4.20
CA ILE A 333 -7.96 -0.58 5.20
C ILE A 333 -9.06 -1.52 5.69
N VAL A 334 -9.06 -1.79 6.99
CA VAL A 334 -10.10 -2.57 7.68
C VAL A 334 -11.02 -1.61 8.42
N ARG A 335 -12.34 -1.72 8.23
CA ARG A 335 -13.34 -0.85 8.85
C ARG A 335 -14.24 -1.64 9.79
N VAL A 336 -14.50 -1.07 10.96
CA VAL A 336 -15.33 -1.63 12.04
C VAL A 336 -16.30 -0.54 12.51
N PRO A 337 -17.61 -0.83 12.71
CA PRO A 337 -18.25 -2.15 12.69
C PRO A 337 -18.64 -2.67 11.32
N ASP A 338 -18.42 -1.90 10.25
CA ASP A 338 -18.87 -2.23 8.88
C ASP A 338 -18.36 -3.59 8.35
N GLY A 339 -17.28 -4.12 8.93
CA GLY A 339 -16.80 -5.47 8.64
C GLY A 339 -16.14 -5.61 7.27
N THR A 340 -15.69 -4.49 6.69
CA THR A 340 -15.12 -4.45 5.34
C THR A 340 -13.60 -4.36 5.39
N ALA A 341 -12.94 -4.96 4.40
CA ALA A 341 -11.51 -4.78 4.16
C ALA A 341 -11.27 -4.39 2.69
N THR A 342 -10.55 -3.31 2.45
CA THR A 342 -10.36 -2.72 1.12
C THR A 342 -8.89 -2.48 0.84
N LEU A 343 -8.42 -2.88 -0.34
CA LEU A 343 -7.05 -2.65 -0.79
C LEU A 343 -6.89 -1.25 -1.40
N ILE A 344 -5.82 -0.54 -1.02
CA ILE A 344 -5.45 0.77 -1.56
C ILE A 344 -3.97 0.80 -1.94
N ASP A 345 -3.49 1.91 -2.52
CA ASP A 345 -2.12 2.07 -3.02
C ASP A 345 -1.77 1.03 -4.12
N LEU A 346 -2.73 0.72 -5.00
CA LEU A 346 -2.62 -0.26 -6.09
C LEU A 346 -2.18 0.35 -7.43
N ASP A 347 -1.47 1.48 -7.41
CA ASP A 347 -0.96 2.07 -8.65
C ASP A 347 0.11 1.17 -9.29
N PRO A 348 0.14 1.07 -10.63
CA PRO A 348 1.11 0.22 -11.32
C PRO A 348 2.54 0.63 -10.99
N LYS A 349 3.41 -0.36 -10.77
CA LYS A 349 4.84 -0.13 -10.61
C LYS A 349 5.52 -0.15 -11.99
N SER A 350 6.43 0.79 -12.23
CA SER A 350 7.26 0.79 -13.44
C SER A 350 8.18 -0.43 -13.48
N ILE A 351 8.31 -1.04 -14.67
CA ILE A 351 9.20 -2.16 -14.95
C ILE A 351 10.68 -1.78 -14.80
N GLU A 352 11.02 -0.50 -14.99
CA GLU A 352 12.38 0.03 -14.85
C GLU A 352 12.92 -0.15 -13.42
N ARG A 353 12.03 -0.33 -12.44
CA ARG A 353 12.39 -0.56 -11.04
C ARG A 353 12.94 -1.96 -10.79
N LEU A 354 12.84 -2.90 -11.73
CA LEU A 354 13.33 -4.27 -11.56
C LEU A 354 14.79 -4.31 -11.11
N ARG A 355 15.69 -3.55 -11.76
CA ARG A 355 17.11 -3.49 -11.37
C ARG A 355 17.32 -2.95 -9.96
N LYS A 356 16.52 -1.96 -9.56
CA LYS A 356 16.57 -1.40 -8.21
C LYS A 356 16.10 -2.44 -7.19
N TRP A 357 15.06 -3.20 -7.50
CA TRP A 357 14.55 -4.25 -6.61
C TRP A 357 15.52 -5.42 -6.48
N GLU A 358 16.15 -5.84 -7.57
CA GLU A 358 17.19 -6.86 -7.58
C GLU A 358 18.38 -6.45 -6.69
N ARG A 359 18.90 -5.24 -6.87
CA ARG A 359 20.00 -4.72 -6.04
C ARG A 359 19.64 -4.69 -4.56
N LEU A 360 18.46 -4.17 -4.25
CA LEU A 360 17.96 -4.10 -2.87
C LEU A 360 17.74 -5.49 -2.27
N ASP A 361 17.34 -6.49 -3.06
CA ASP A 361 17.22 -7.87 -2.60
C ASP A 361 18.59 -8.45 -2.21
N ARG A 362 19.60 -8.27 -3.07
CA ARG A 362 20.98 -8.69 -2.77
C ARG A 362 21.53 -8.02 -1.50
N GLU A 363 21.34 -6.71 -1.35
CA GLU A 363 21.78 -5.97 -0.15
C GLU A 363 21.16 -6.56 1.13
N ILE A 364 19.87 -6.91 1.08
CA ILE A 364 19.14 -7.38 2.25
C ILE A 364 19.53 -8.80 2.63
N VAL A 365 19.65 -9.68 1.64
CA VAL A 365 20.07 -11.06 1.88
C VAL A 365 21.52 -11.09 2.34
N ALA A 366 22.41 -10.26 1.77
CA ALA A 366 23.80 -10.15 2.20
C ALA A 366 23.92 -9.67 3.66
N ALA A 367 23.20 -8.62 4.03
CA ALA A 367 23.18 -8.13 5.40
C ALA A 367 22.65 -9.20 6.38
N TYR A 368 21.60 -9.93 6.00
CA TYR A 368 21.03 -10.98 6.84
C TYR A 368 21.88 -12.26 6.90
N ALA A 369 22.66 -12.55 5.86
CA ALA A 369 23.58 -13.67 5.83
C ALA A 369 24.66 -13.55 6.92
N ALA A 370 25.05 -12.32 7.29
CA ALA A 370 25.99 -12.06 8.39
C ALA A 370 25.43 -12.44 9.78
N VAL A 371 24.11 -12.63 9.92
CA VAL A 371 23.51 -13.10 11.18
C VAL A 371 23.86 -14.57 11.38
N PRO A 372 24.43 -14.96 12.55
CA PRO A 372 24.72 -16.37 12.85
C PRO A 372 23.46 -17.24 12.67
N VAL A 373 23.60 -18.41 12.04
CA VAL A 373 22.46 -19.29 11.67
C VAL A 373 21.49 -19.53 12.85
N ARG A 374 22.02 -19.83 14.04
CA ARG A 374 21.22 -20.06 15.27
C ARG A 374 20.43 -18.84 15.77
N LYS A 375 20.76 -17.63 15.30
CA LYS A 375 20.10 -16.36 15.65
C LYS A 375 19.16 -15.87 14.54
N ARG A 376 19.12 -16.54 13.39
CA ARG A 376 18.21 -16.18 12.30
C ARG A 376 16.78 -16.52 12.72
N LYS A 377 15.84 -15.64 12.40
CA LYS A 377 14.41 -15.84 12.70
C LYS A 377 13.87 -16.92 11.78
N ALA A 378 13.32 -17.99 12.35
CA ALA A 378 12.54 -18.97 11.61
C ALA A 378 11.10 -18.46 11.48
N CYS A 379 10.74 -17.93 10.32
CA CYS A 379 9.39 -17.47 10.05
C CYS A 379 8.52 -18.68 9.69
N VAL A 380 7.37 -18.83 10.35
CA VAL A 380 6.45 -19.94 10.06
C VAL A 380 5.63 -19.60 8.83
N HIS A 381 5.73 -20.40 7.77
CA HIS A 381 4.85 -20.31 6.61
C HIS A 381 3.91 -21.51 6.60
N THR A 382 2.66 -21.29 7.01
CA THR A 382 1.59 -22.26 6.79
C THR A 382 1.09 -22.04 5.37
N GLY A 383 1.74 -22.67 4.39
CA GLY A 383 1.26 -22.64 3.02
C GLY A 383 -0.14 -23.23 2.98
N ALA A 384 -1.17 -22.41 2.79
CA ALA A 384 -2.43 -22.91 2.26
C ALA A 384 -2.15 -23.29 0.81
N GLU A 385 -2.18 -24.59 0.52
CA GLU A 385 -2.14 -25.15 -0.84
C GLU A 385 -3.28 -24.58 -1.68
#